data_AF-A0A7J7VJ67-F1
#
_entry.id   AF-A0A7J7VJ67-F1
#
_cell.length_a   1.000
_cell.length_b   1.000
_cell.length_c   1.000
_cell.angle_alpha   90.00
_cell.angle_beta   90.00
_cell.angle_gamma   90.00
#
_symmetry.space_group_name_H-M   'P 1'
#
loop_
_entity.id
_entity.type
_entity.pdbx_description
1 polymer ?
#
loop_
_entity_poly.entity_id
_entity_poly.type
_entity_poly.pdbx_seq_one_letter_code
_entity_poly.pdbx_strand_id
1 'polypeptide(L)'
;MYKENAKTLQERSIAYVNSDSSIEGNYTLRVDCTPLLYQLVYKLTKEISSPDDGFQGKSLYESWLEKDPSSENTNLPRINKLGSGSDFEAYFQRLGIASGRARYTKNRKTEKYSSYPVYHTIYETFELVENFYDPTFKKQLSVAQLRGALVYELADSQIIPFNIQDYAKALKNYATSIYNLSKKHDQQLKDHGVSFDALFSAVQNFSEAASDFHRRLTEVDLNNPMAVRIVNDQLMLLERAFIDPLGLPGRKFYRHIIFAPSRHNKYAGESFPGIYDAMFDIENKADPRSAWAEVKKHISIAAFTIQAAAETLKEVV
;
A
#
# COMPACT_ATOMS: atom_id res chain seq x y z
N MET A 1 -6.28 6.94 -21.34
CA MET A 1 -4.85 6.95 -21.02
C MET A 1 -4.30 5.61 -20.51
N TYR A 2 -4.72 5.04 -19.35
CA TYR A 2 -4.10 3.79 -18.85
C TYR A 2 -4.37 2.54 -19.72
N LYS A 3 -5.61 2.35 -20.23
CA LYS A 3 -5.94 1.17 -21.06
C LYS A 3 -5.14 1.12 -22.36
N GLU A 4 -4.88 2.29 -22.93
CA GLU A 4 -4.19 2.49 -24.19
C GLU A 4 -2.69 2.21 -24.06
N ASN A 5 -2.10 2.58 -22.91
CA ASN A 5 -0.65 2.44 -22.66
C ASN A 5 -0.31 1.28 -21.72
N ALA A 6 -1.24 0.35 -21.49
CA ALA A 6 -1.12 -0.67 -20.43
C ALA A 6 0.17 -1.50 -20.55
N LYS A 7 0.57 -1.90 -21.76
CA LYS A 7 1.81 -2.66 -21.99
C LYS A 7 3.04 -1.87 -21.57
N THR A 8 3.16 -0.65 -22.08
CA THR A 8 4.28 0.24 -21.78
C THR A 8 4.36 0.58 -20.29
N LEU A 9 3.23 0.86 -19.66
CA LEU A 9 3.17 1.17 -18.22
C LEU A 9 3.56 -0.04 -17.36
N GLN A 10 3.09 -1.24 -17.72
CA GLN A 10 3.44 -2.46 -16.99
C GLN A 10 4.94 -2.74 -17.03
N GLU A 11 5.59 -2.52 -18.18
CA GLU A 11 7.00 -2.86 -18.40
C GLU A 11 7.99 -1.76 -17.94
N ARG A 12 7.55 -0.51 -17.79
CA ARG A 12 8.48 0.63 -17.62
C ARG A 12 8.23 1.54 -16.42
N SER A 13 7.04 1.51 -15.82
CA SER A 13 6.72 2.43 -14.73
C SER A 13 7.36 1.98 -13.42
N ILE A 14 8.19 2.84 -12.83
CA ILE A 14 8.73 2.63 -11.47
C ILE A 14 7.61 2.78 -10.44
N ALA A 15 6.94 3.93 -10.46
CA ALA A 15 5.91 4.26 -9.49
C ALA A 15 4.88 5.26 -10.05
N TYR A 16 3.76 5.40 -9.35
CA TYR A 16 2.72 6.41 -9.58
C TYR A 16 2.46 7.20 -8.29
N VAL A 17 2.65 8.52 -8.35
CA VAL A 17 2.37 9.44 -7.22
C VAL A 17 1.10 10.22 -7.53
N ASN A 18 0.04 9.98 -6.77
CA ASN A 18 -1.25 10.61 -6.99
C ASN A 18 -1.29 12.04 -6.43
N SER A 19 -1.87 12.97 -7.21
CA SER A 19 -1.93 14.40 -6.84
C SER A 19 -3.35 14.98 -6.85
N ASP A 20 -4.32 14.22 -6.36
CA ASP A 20 -5.67 14.67 -6.00
C ASP A 20 -5.63 15.65 -4.79
N SER A 21 -6.76 15.94 -4.14
CA SER A 21 -6.89 16.89 -3.01
C SER A 21 -5.70 16.87 -2.06
N SER A 22 -5.07 18.03 -1.86
CA SER A 22 -3.93 18.24 -0.97
C SER A 22 -4.36 18.53 0.48
N ILE A 23 -5.59 19.02 0.67
CA ILE A 23 -6.09 19.52 1.95
C ILE A 23 -7.55 19.04 2.17
N GLU A 24 -7.75 18.10 3.08
CA GLU A 24 -9.08 17.59 3.48
C GLU A 24 -9.39 17.88 4.96
N GLY A 25 -8.47 18.56 5.63
CA GLY A 25 -8.51 18.96 7.03
C GLY A 25 -7.12 19.43 7.45
N ASN A 26 -7.03 20.19 8.53
CA ASN A 26 -5.82 20.94 8.87
C ASN A 26 -5.05 20.35 10.09
N TYR A 27 -5.32 19.09 10.45
CA TYR A 27 -4.75 18.50 11.66
C TYR A 27 -3.34 17.95 11.46
N THR A 28 -3.15 17.04 10.50
CA THR A 28 -1.86 16.39 10.24
C THR A 28 -1.78 15.76 8.85
N LEU A 29 -0.60 15.26 8.48
CA LEU A 29 -0.35 14.53 7.24
C LEU A 29 -1.04 13.15 7.26
N ARG A 30 -1.55 12.74 6.09
CA ARG A 30 -1.98 11.38 5.80
C ARG A 30 -1.27 10.87 4.56
N VAL A 31 -0.71 9.68 4.68
CA VAL A 31 -0.09 8.96 3.57
C VAL A 31 -0.78 7.61 3.40
N ASP A 32 -1.10 7.28 2.16
CA ASP A 32 -1.53 5.94 1.77
C ASP A 32 -0.59 5.48 0.63
N CYS A 33 0.16 4.38 0.81
CA CYS A 33 1.09 3.87 -0.21
C CYS A 33 1.40 2.37 -0.04
N THR A 34 2.07 1.79 -1.03
CA THR A 34 2.64 0.43 -0.93
C THR A 34 3.76 0.36 0.12
N PRO A 35 3.96 -0.78 0.82
CA PRO A 35 5.09 -0.99 1.71
C PRO A 35 6.47 -0.67 1.11
N LEU A 36 6.63 -0.81 -0.20
CA LEU A 36 7.88 -0.45 -0.89
C LEU A 36 8.30 1.01 -0.66
N LEU A 37 7.34 1.92 -0.45
CA LEU A 37 7.56 3.36 -0.33
C LEU A 37 7.71 3.84 1.13
N TYR A 38 7.55 2.98 2.13
CA TYR A 38 7.48 3.41 3.55
C TYR A 38 8.75 4.14 3.99
N GLN A 39 9.94 3.55 3.76
CA GLN A 39 11.20 4.19 4.13
C GLN A 39 11.42 5.52 3.42
N LEU A 40 11.09 5.61 2.13
CA LEU A 40 11.25 6.84 1.37
C LEU A 40 10.37 7.97 1.92
N VAL A 41 9.10 7.66 2.21
CA VAL A 41 8.18 8.61 2.84
C VAL A 41 8.71 9.07 4.20
N TYR A 42 9.17 8.14 5.04
CA TYR A 42 9.71 8.49 6.37
C TYR A 42 11.01 9.30 6.28
N LYS A 43 11.89 9.01 5.32
CA LYS A 43 13.11 9.79 5.05
C LYS A 43 12.74 11.22 4.66
N LEU A 44 11.94 11.38 3.61
CA LEU A 44 11.61 12.69 3.05
C LEU A 44 10.85 13.58 4.04
N THR A 45 9.94 13.01 4.82
CA THR A 45 9.19 13.78 5.83
C THR A 45 10.06 14.27 6.99
N LYS A 46 11.23 13.65 7.24
CA LYS A 46 12.21 14.17 8.23
C LYS A 46 12.97 15.40 7.72
N GLU A 47 13.05 15.55 6.40
CA GLU A 47 13.78 16.65 5.73
C GLU A 47 12.87 17.86 5.41
N ILE A 48 11.55 17.67 5.44
CA ILE A 48 10.55 18.73 5.24
C ILE A 48 10.18 19.35 6.58
N SER A 49 10.15 20.69 6.66
CA SER A 49 9.71 21.40 7.86
C SER A 49 8.21 21.21 8.11
N SER A 50 7.81 21.05 9.37
CA SER A 50 6.39 20.97 9.73
C SER A 50 5.70 22.33 9.53
N PRO A 51 4.53 22.38 8.87
CA PRO A 51 3.70 23.57 8.79
C PRO A 51 2.71 23.68 9.96
N ASP A 52 2.79 22.79 10.95
CA ASP A 52 1.83 22.70 12.04
C ASP A 52 2.14 23.70 13.17
N ASP A 53 1.11 24.35 13.69
CA ASP A 53 1.26 25.26 14.82
C ASP A 53 1.74 24.49 16.06
N GLY A 54 2.75 25.02 16.75
CA GLY A 54 3.42 24.37 17.88
C GLY A 54 4.61 23.48 17.48
N PHE A 55 4.88 23.32 16.18
CA PHE A 55 5.98 22.51 15.64
C PHE A 55 7.04 23.36 14.91
N GLN A 56 7.22 24.62 15.33
CA GLN A 56 8.26 25.49 14.76
C GLN A 56 9.66 24.87 14.95
N GLY A 57 10.42 24.76 13.87
CA GLY A 57 11.75 24.14 13.87
C GLY A 57 11.74 22.60 13.90
N LYS A 58 10.56 21.97 13.82
CA LYS A 58 10.40 20.51 13.75
C LYS A 58 10.17 20.03 12.32
N SER A 59 10.49 18.77 12.07
CA SER A 59 10.20 18.10 10.82
C SER A 59 8.72 17.72 10.70
N LEU A 60 8.23 17.57 9.47
CA LEU A 60 6.89 17.07 9.15
C LEU A 60 6.70 15.67 9.76
N TYR A 61 7.74 14.83 9.75
CA TYR A 61 7.76 13.53 10.41
C TYR A 61 7.47 13.61 11.90
N GLU A 62 8.10 14.54 12.63
CA GLU A 62 7.88 14.69 14.08
C GLU A 62 6.42 15.07 14.37
N SER A 63 5.87 16.07 13.69
CA SER A 63 4.46 16.46 13.85
C SER A 63 3.48 15.36 13.47
N TRP A 64 3.79 14.60 12.41
CA TRP A 64 2.95 13.52 11.93
C TRP A 64 2.97 12.31 12.87
N LEU A 65 4.15 11.93 13.38
CA LEU A 65 4.32 10.87 14.36
C LEU A 65 3.53 11.15 15.64
N GLU A 66 3.64 12.37 16.17
CA GLU A 66 2.96 12.74 17.40
C GLU A 66 1.43 12.71 17.24
N LYS A 67 0.92 13.20 16.11
CA LYS A 67 -0.51 13.33 15.86
C LYS A 67 -1.19 12.06 15.38
N ASP A 68 -0.50 11.22 14.60
CA ASP A 68 -1.06 9.97 14.07
C ASP A 68 -0.07 8.79 14.08
N PRO A 69 0.27 8.25 15.26
CA PRO A 69 1.14 7.07 15.35
C PRO A 69 0.47 5.82 14.76
N SER A 70 1.28 4.96 14.15
CA SER A 70 0.84 3.66 13.65
C SER A 70 0.38 2.76 14.80
N SER A 71 -0.64 1.93 14.53
CA SER A 71 -1.14 0.96 15.51
C SER A 71 -0.26 -0.28 15.59
N GLU A 72 0.53 -0.56 14.56
CA GLU A 72 1.44 -1.71 14.51
C GLU A 72 2.79 -1.38 15.17
N ASN A 73 3.21 -0.11 15.11
CA ASN A 73 4.42 0.39 15.76
C ASN A 73 4.24 1.87 16.09
N THR A 74 4.07 2.20 17.37
CA THR A 74 3.82 3.58 17.83
C THR A 74 5.00 4.53 17.63
N ASN A 75 6.19 4.01 17.32
CA ASN A 75 7.39 4.81 17.04
C ASN A 75 7.47 5.26 15.57
N LEU A 76 6.51 4.86 14.74
CA LEU A 76 6.40 5.25 13.33
C LEU A 76 5.04 5.92 13.06
N PRO A 77 4.99 6.96 12.19
CA PRO A 77 3.74 7.51 11.73
C PRO A 77 2.93 6.48 10.94
N ARG A 78 1.60 6.60 11.00
CA ARG A 78 0.70 5.71 10.29
C ARG A 78 0.71 5.96 8.79
N ILE A 79 1.04 4.92 8.03
CA ILE A 79 0.75 4.81 6.60
C ILE A 79 -0.41 3.83 6.41
N ASN A 80 -1.40 4.21 5.61
CA ASN A 80 -2.53 3.30 5.31
C ASN A 80 -2.32 2.54 3.99
N LYS A 81 -3.07 1.45 3.85
CA LYS A 81 -3.15 0.68 2.61
C LYS A 81 -3.87 1.47 1.52
N LEU A 82 -3.49 1.26 0.26
CA LEU A 82 -4.20 1.78 -0.89
C LEU A 82 -5.44 0.92 -1.21
N GLY A 83 -6.61 1.57 -1.27
CA GLY A 83 -7.88 0.99 -1.72
C GLY A 83 -8.25 1.48 -3.12
N SER A 84 -9.39 2.17 -3.22
CA SER A 84 -9.90 2.88 -4.40
C SER A 84 -10.05 4.38 -4.10
N GLY A 85 -10.77 5.11 -4.95
CA GLY A 85 -11.26 6.45 -4.66
C GLY A 85 -10.40 7.59 -5.23
N SER A 86 -9.47 7.28 -6.14
CA SER A 86 -8.74 8.27 -6.95
C SER A 86 -8.04 7.55 -8.11
N ASP A 87 -7.32 8.29 -8.97
CA ASP A 87 -6.77 7.78 -10.23
C ASP A 87 -5.68 6.70 -10.08
N PHE A 88 -5.04 6.59 -8.92
CA PHE A 88 -4.05 5.53 -8.64
C PHE A 88 -4.63 4.11 -8.77
N GLU A 89 -5.95 3.94 -8.70
CA GLU A 89 -6.62 2.64 -8.68
C GLU A 89 -6.19 1.74 -9.85
N ALA A 90 -6.18 2.27 -11.07
CA ALA A 90 -5.81 1.48 -12.25
C ALA A 90 -4.33 1.10 -12.25
N TYR A 91 -3.46 2.02 -11.83
CA TYR A 91 -2.01 1.79 -11.79
C TYR A 91 -1.66 0.74 -10.74
N PHE A 92 -2.23 0.84 -9.54
CA PHE A 92 -1.94 -0.07 -8.44
C PHE A 92 -2.71 -1.40 -8.56
N GLN A 93 -4.04 -1.35 -8.54
CA GLN A 93 -4.87 -2.55 -8.37
C GLN A 93 -4.92 -3.45 -9.61
N ARG A 94 -4.67 -2.88 -10.79
CA ARG A 94 -4.75 -3.60 -12.08
C ARG A 94 -3.39 -3.82 -12.73
N LEU A 95 -2.52 -2.81 -12.73
CA LEU A 95 -1.22 -2.89 -13.40
C LEU A 95 -0.08 -3.30 -12.45
N GLY A 96 -0.25 -3.21 -11.12
CA GLY A 96 0.79 -3.55 -10.15
C GLY A 96 1.91 -2.52 -10.08
N ILE A 97 1.63 -1.25 -10.36
CA ILE A 97 2.59 -0.15 -10.27
C ILE A 97 2.63 0.38 -8.84
N ALA A 98 3.81 0.35 -8.22
CA ALA A 98 4.02 0.88 -6.88
C ALA A 98 3.45 2.31 -6.79
N SER A 99 2.55 2.54 -5.85
CA SER A 99 1.76 3.77 -5.83
C SER A 99 1.73 4.40 -4.44
N GLY A 100 1.52 5.72 -4.41
CA GLY A 100 1.35 6.46 -3.18
C GLY A 100 0.56 7.75 -3.35
N ARG A 101 -0.07 8.22 -2.27
CA ARG A 101 -0.70 9.53 -2.16
C ARG A 101 -0.39 10.15 -0.79
N ALA A 102 -0.29 11.47 -0.77
CA ALA A 102 -0.11 12.24 0.46
C ALA A 102 -1.01 13.47 0.46
N ARG A 103 -1.62 13.81 1.60
CA ARG A 103 -2.49 14.98 1.79
C ARG A 103 -2.54 15.36 3.26
N TYR A 104 -2.99 16.56 3.57
CA TYR A 104 -3.40 16.93 4.93
C TYR A 104 -4.82 16.46 5.22
N THR A 105 -5.06 16.03 6.45
CA THR A 105 -6.34 15.47 6.90
C THR A 105 -6.74 16.00 8.27
N LYS A 106 -8.00 15.73 8.62
CA LYS A 106 -8.63 15.98 9.91
C LYS A 106 -8.17 15.02 11.02
N ASN A 107 -8.50 15.34 12.27
CA ASN A 107 -8.25 14.47 13.41
C ASN A 107 -9.32 13.36 13.53
N ARG A 108 -8.99 12.15 13.07
CA ARG A 108 -9.90 10.99 13.14
C ARG A 108 -10.36 10.58 14.54
N LYS A 109 -9.67 11.03 15.61
CA LYS A 109 -10.08 10.75 16.99
C LYS A 109 -11.29 11.60 17.39
N THR A 110 -11.33 12.87 17.00
CA THR A 110 -12.37 13.84 17.38
C THR A 110 -13.40 14.07 16.28
N GLU A 111 -13.01 13.94 15.01
CA GLU A 111 -13.85 14.28 13.85
C GLU A 111 -14.31 13.01 13.12
N LYS A 112 -15.56 12.60 13.37
CA LYS A 112 -16.12 11.29 12.93
C LYS A 112 -16.84 11.29 11.58
N TYR A 113 -17.01 12.43 10.93
CA TYR A 113 -17.56 12.51 9.57
C TYR A 113 -16.63 11.82 8.54
N SER A 114 -17.11 11.39 7.38
CA SER A 114 -16.29 10.56 6.47
C SER A 114 -15.23 11.34 5.67
N SER A 115 -15.66 12.31 4.85
CA SER A 115 -14.79 13.15 4.03
C SER A 115 -14.53 14.49 4.75
N TYR A 116 -14.92 15.60 4.12
CA TYR A 116 -15.05 16.92 4.71
C TYR A 116 -16.45 17.49 4.38
N PRO A 117 -17.00 18.41 5.19
CA PRO A 117 -18.44 18.71 5.18
C PRO A 117 -19.05 19.17 3.85
N VAL A 118 -18.26 19.83 3.00
CA VAL A 118 -18.73 20.43 1.73
C VAL A 118 -18.30 19.64 0.49
N TYR A 119 -17.81 18.40 0.67
CA TYR A 119 -17.37 17.53 -0.41
C TYR A 119 -18.42 17.36 -1.53
N HIS A 120 -18.01 17.58 -2.79
CA HIS A 120 -18.87 17.51 -3.98
C HIS A 120 -20.10 18.44 -3.93
N THR A 121 -19.95 19.62 -3.32
CA THR A 121 -21.00 20.66 -3.31
C THR A 121 -20.52 21.93 -3.97
N ILE A 122 -21.46 22.85 -4.23
CA ILE A 122 -21.15 24.19 -4.74
C ILE A 122 -20.32 25.05 -3.77
N TYR A 123 -20.16 24.59 -2.52
CA TYR A 123 -19.41 25.31 -1.48
C TYR A 123 -17.93 24.92 -1.45
N GLU A 124 -17.45 24.06 -2.35
CA GLU A 124 -16.02 23.82 -2.59
C GLU A 124 -15.41 24.99 -3.37
N THR A 125 -15.28 26.15 -2.71
CA THR A 125 -14.76 27.37 -3.32
C THR A 125 -13.32 27.65 -2.89
N PHE A 126 -12.66 28.58 -3.59
CA PHE A 126 -11.34 29.05 -3.21
C PHE A 126 -11.34 29.68 -1.81
N GLU A 127 -12.35 30.51 -1.52
CA GLU A 127 -12.52 31.22 -0.26
C GLU A 127 -12.70 30.24 0.92
N LEU A 128 -13.29 29.06 0.70
CA LEU A 128 -13.34 28.01 1.71
C LEU A 128 -11.93 27.61 2.16
N VAL A 129 -11.05 27.34 1.18
CA VAL A 129 -9.69 26.87 1.46
C VAL A 129 -8.87 27.98 2.09
N GLU A 130 -8.90 29.17 1.48
CA GLU A 130 -8.15 30.35 1.94
C GLU A 130 -8.59 30.81 3.34
N ASN A 131 -9.88 30.79 3.66
CA ASN A 131 -10.32 31.34 4.94
C ASN A 131 -10.40 30.30 6.07
N PHE A 132 -10.62 29.00 5.76
CA PHE A 132 -10.94 28.00 6.80
C PHE A 132 -9.98 26.81 6.87
N TYR A 133 -9.34 26.40 5.77
CA TYR A 133 -8.48 25.21 5.77
C TYR A 133 -7.00 25.53 5.91
N ASP A 134 -6.49 26.41 5.06
CA ASP A 134 -5.06 26.72 5.03
C ASP A 134 -4.77 28.17 4.58
N PRO A 135 -5.09 29.18 5.41
CA PRO A 135 -4.93 30.60 5.05
C PRO A 135 -3.51 31.02 4.69
N THR A 136 -2.52 30.28 5.16
CA THR A 136 -1.10 30.56 4.88
C THR A 136 -0.53 29.69 3.76
N PHE A 137 -1.33 28.77 3.21
CA PHE A 137 -0.94 27.76 2.22
C PHE A 137 0.27 26.88 2.63
N LYS A 138 0.70 26.91 3.90
CA LYS A 138 1.88 26.17 4.37
C LYS A 138 1.63 24.67 4.41
N LYS A 139 0.40 24.23 4.71
CA LYS A 139 0.05 22.80 4.74
C LYS A 139 -0.01 22.23 3.32
N GLN A 140 -0.57 22.99 2.38
CA GLN A 140 -0.53 22.64 0.96
C GLN A 140 0.89 22.65 0.40
N LEU A 141 1.74 23.61 0.82
CA LEU A 141 3.16 23.66 0.45
C LEU A 141 3.92 22.43 0.92
N SER A 142 3.72 21.96 2.16
CA SER A 142 4.41 20.76 2.66
C SER A 142 3.98 19.49 1.92
N VAL A 143 2.70 19.40 1.52
CA VAL A 143 2.21 18.31 0.65
C VAL A 143 2.85 18.38 -0.74
N ALA A 144 2.97 19.59 -1.31
CA ALA A 144 3.65 19.78 -2.59
C ALA A 144 5.13 19.38 -2.51
N GLN A 145 5.84 19.77 -1.45
CA GLN A 145 7.22 19.36 -1.19
C GLN A 145 7.35 17.84 -1.09
N LEU A 146 6.47 17.17 -0.33
CA LEU A 146 6.51 15.72 -0.19
C LEU A 146 6.22 14.99 -1.52
N ARG A 147 5.17 15.41 -2.25
CA ARG A 147 4.83 14.82 -3.56
C ARG A 147 5.96 15.04 -4.56
N GLY A 148 6.53 16.25 -4.61
CA GLY A 148 7.66 16.59 -5.49
C GLY A 148 8.92 15.80 -5.14
N ALA A 149 9.28 15.71 -3.86
CA ALA A 149 10.45 14.97 -3.41
C ALA A 149 10.31 13.46 -3.65
N LEU A 150 9.11 12.89 -3.50
CA LEU A 150 8.84 11.50 -3.87
C LEU A 150 9.12 11.27 -5.36
N VAL A 151 8.58 12.12 -6.23
CA VAL A 151 8.82 12.02 -7.68
C VAL A 151 10.30 12.18 -8.00
N TYR A 152 10.97 13.14 -7.38
CA TYR A 152 12.40 13.38 -7.56
C TYR A 152 13.25 12.16 -7.21
N GLU A 153 13.13 11.65 -5.97
CA GLU A 153 13.93 10.49 -5.54
C GLU A 153 13.61 9.23 -6.36
N LEU A 154 12.34 9.03 -6.76
CA LEU A 154 11.95 7.88 -7.57
C LEU A 154 12.44 7.95 -9.03
N ALA A 155 12.64 9.16 -9.56
CA ALA A 155 13.07 9.37 -10.94
C ALA A 155 14.59 9.48 -11.08
N ASP A 156 15.30 9.97 -10.06
CA ASP A 156 16.69 10.38 -10.16
C ASP A 156 17.67 9.50 -9.34
N SER A 157 17.18 8.72 -8.38
CA SER A 157 18.06 7.83 -7.60
C SER A 157 18.64 6.71 -8.47
N GLN A 158 19.95 6.49 -8.37
CA GLN A 158 20.66 5.44 -9.13
C GLN A 158 20.10 4.03 -8.84
N ILE A 159 19.78 3.76 -7.58
CA ILE A 159 19.03 2.57 -7.16
C ILE A 159 17.65 3.04 -6.73
N ILE A 160 16.60 2.37 -7.23
CA ILE A 160 15.22 2.70 -6.89
C ILE A 160 15.06 2.62 -5.36
N PRO A 161 14.57 3.69 -4.68
CA PRO A 161 14.57 3.79 -3.22
C PRO A 161 13.40 3.00 -2.58
N PHE A 162 13.22 1.73 -2.97
CA PHE A 162 12.25 0.82 -2.39
C PHE A 162 12.87 -0.04 -1.28
N ASN A 163 12.07 -0.33 -0.25
CA ASN A 163 12.45 -1.30 0.78
C ASN A 163 11.52 -2.52 0.77
N ILE A 164 12.04 -3.66 0.34
CA ILE A 164 11.29 -4.91 0.20
C ILE A 164 11.06 -5.58 1.58
N GLN A 165 11.97 -5.38 2.54
CA GLN A 165 11.82 -5.95 3.88
C GLN A 165 10.60 -5.36 4.61
N ASP A 166 10.22 -4.11 4.35
CA ASP A 166 8.97 -3.54 4.85
C ASP A 166 7.74 -4.22 4.25
N TYR A 167 7.83 -4.68 2.99
CA TYR A 167 6.78 -5.51 2.42
C TYR A 167 6.71 -6.89 3.10
N ALA A 168 7.85 -7.52 3.40
CA ALA A 168 7.87 -8.78 4.15
C ALA A 168 7.19 -8.64 5.53
N LYS A 169 7.50 -7.55 6.26
CA LYS A 169 6.84 -7.24 7.55
C LYS A 169 5.33 -7.04 7.36
N ALA A 170 4.92 -6.29 6.34
CA ALA A 170 3.52 -6.05 6.04
C ALA A 170 2.76 -7.35 5.72
N LEU A 171 3.34 -8.24 4.90
CA LEU A 171 2.76 -9.55 4.58
C LEU A 171 2.58 -10.41 5.83
N LYS A 172 3.57 -10.43 6.73
CA LYS A 172 3.46 -11.12 8.03
C LYS A 172 2.30 -10.59 8.87
N ASN A 173 2.15 -9.26 8.94
CA ASN A 173 1.04 -8.64 9.66
C ASN A 173 -0.30 -9.02 9.02
N TYR A 174 -0.42 -8.94 7.71
CA TYR A 174 -1.66 -9.28 6.99
C TYR A 174 -2.03 -10.76 7.12
N ALA A 175 -1.03 -11.67 7.04
CA ALA A 175 -1.25 -13.11 7.18
C ALA A 175 -1.72 -13.44 8.60
N THR A 176 -1.13 -12.78 9.60
CA THR A 176 -1.55 -12.88 10.99
C THR A 176 -2.97 -12.34 11.20
N SER A 177 -3.30 -11.19 10.61
CA SER A 177 -4.64 -10.58 10.70
C SER A 177 -5.72 -11.46 10.08
N ILE A 178 -5.49 -11.99 8.87
CA ILE A 178 -6.49 -12.83 8.19
C ILE A 178 -6.67 -14.19 8.88
N TYR A 179 -5.59 -14.76 9.42
CA TYR A 179 -5.66 -15.98 10.24
C TYR A 179 -6.39 -15.74 11.57
N ASN A 180 -6.12 -14.62 12.25
CA ASN A 180 -6.85 -14.28 13.47
C ASN A 180 -8.35 -14.05 13.18
N LEU A 181 -8.70 -13.47 12.03
CA LEU A 181 -10.09 -13.35 11.59
C LEU A 181 -10.75 -14.72 11.38
N SER A 182 -10.01 -15.72 10.90
CA SER A 182 -10.55 -17.07 10.68
C SER A 182 -10.75 -17.87 11.97
N LYS A 183 -10.11 -17.50 13.09
CA LYS A 183 -10.21 -18.22 14.37
C LYS A 183 -11.62 -18.29 14.95
N LYS A 184 -12.52 -17.36 14.59
CA LYS A 184 -13.94 -17.46 14.97
C LYS A 184 -14.64 -18.69 14.39
N HIS A 185 -14.03 -19.35 13.41
CA HIS A 185 -14.53 -20.56 12.74
C HIS A 185 -13.55 -21.75 12.88
N ASP A 186 -12.80 -21.83 13.99
CA ASP A 186 -11.72 -22.83 14.17
C ASP A 186 -12.18 -24.28 13.97
N GLN A 187 -13.38 -24.63 14.46
CA GLN A 187 -13.93 -25.97 14.29
C GLN A 187 -14.21 -26.27 12.81
N GLN A 188 -14.83 -25.33 12.08
CA GLN A 188 -15.12 -25.48 10.66
C GLN A 188 -13.85 -25.54 9.81
N LEU A 189 -12.79 -24.81 10.19
CA LEU A 189 -11.48 -24.93 9.53
C LEU A 189 -10.97 -26.37 9.61
N LYS A 190 -11.08 -27.02 10.77
CA LYS A 190 -10.69 -28.43 10.97
C LYS A 190 -11.60 -29.37 10.20
N ASP A 191 -12.91 -29.22 10.31
CA ASP A 191 -13.90 -30.09 9.66
C ASP A 191 -13.79 -30.08 8.13
N HIS A 192 -13.39 -28.95 7.54
CA HIS A 192 -13.21 -28.79 6.10
C HIS A 192 -11.74 -28.89 5.64
N GLY A 193 -10.80 -29.17 6.57
CA GLY A 193 -9.38 -29.30 6.27
C GLY A 193 -8.80 -28.06 5.59
N VAL A 194 -9.08 -26.88 6.15
CA VAL A 194 -8.57 -25.58 5.71
C VAL A 194 -7.34 -25.26 6.57
N SER A 195 -6.17 -25.11 5.93
CA SER A 195 -4.92 -24.72 6.60
C SER A 195 -4.35 -23.44 5.98
N PHE A 196 -3.71 -22.63 6.82
CA PHE A 196 -2.97 -21.43 6.43
C PHE A 196 -1.45 -21.68 6.33
N ASP A 197 -0.98 -22.91 6.55
CA ASP A 197 0.46 -23.23 6.62
C ASP A 197 1.19 -22.85 5.33
N ALA A 198 0.57 -23.10 4.17
CA ALA A 198 1.13 -22.71 2.87
C ALA A 198 1.30 -21.19 2.74
N LEU A 199 0.34 -20.40 3.27
CA LEU A 199 0.44 -18.94 3.26
C LEU A 199 1.58 -18.47 4.16
N PHE A 200 1.67 -18.99 5.38
CA PHE A 200 2.75 -18.63 6.31
C PHE A 200 4.12 -19.07 5.79
N SER A 201 4.23 -20.25 5.17
CA SER A 201 5.46 -20.71 4.53
C SER A 201 5.88 -19.78 3.39
N ALA A 202 4.95 -19.38 2.51
CA ALA A 202 5.25 -18.43 1.43
C ALA A 202 5.70 -17.06 1.98
N VAL A 203 5.05 -16.56 3.04
CA VAL A 203 5.45 -15.31 3.71
C VAL A 203 6.85 -15.42 4.32
N GLN A 204 7.20 -16.56 4.93
CA GLN A 204 8.53 -16.81 5.47
C GLN A 204 9.59 -16.81 4.36
N ASN A 205 9.35 -17.56 3.29
CA ASN A 205 10.25 -17.61 2.13
C ASN A 205 10.42 -16.23 1.49
N PHE A 206 9.35 -15.43 1.39
CA PHE A 206 9.42 -14.06 0.92
C PHE A 206 10.29 -13.18 1.84
N SER A 207 10.17 -13.33 3.16
CA SER A 207 10.99 -12.60 4.12
C SER A 207 12.47 -12.92 3.99
N GLU A 208 12.80 -14.20 3.79
CA GLU A 208 14.18 -14.66 3.55
C GLU A 208 14.71 -14.11 2.23
N ALA A 209 13.96 -14.26 1.14
CA ALA A 209 14.33 -13.74 -0.18
C ALA A 209 14.52 -12.21 -0.18
N ALA A 210 13.65 -11.47 0.52
CA ALA A 210 13.78 -10.03 0.70
C ALA A 210 15.05 -9.66 1.48
N SER A 211 15.39 -10.41 2.53
CA SER A 211 16.60 -10.18 3.31
C SER A 211 17.86 -10.44 2.47
N ASP A 212 17.89 -11.56 1.76
CA ASP A 212 19.01 -11.91 0.88
C ASP A 212 19.17 -10.93 -0.28
N PHE A 213 18.06 -10.46 -0.86
CA PHE A 213 18.09 -9.43 -1.89
C PHE A 213 18.73 -8.13 -1.36
N HIS A 214 18.30 -7.64 -0.18
CA HIS A 214 18.89 -6.42 0.40
C HIS A 214 20.36 -6.60 0.75
N ARG A 215 20.80 -7.79 1.17
CA ARG A 215 22.23 -8.09 1.35
C ARG A 215 23.01 -7.96 0.04
N ARG A 216 22.56 -8.62 -1.02
CA ARG A 216 23.21 -8.53 -2.35
C ARG A 216 23.17 -7.12 -2.92
N LEU A 217 22.10 -6.36 -2.65
CA LEU A 217 21.97 -4.97 -3.10
C LEU A 217 23.12 -4.09 -2.58
N THR A 218 23.64 -4.35 -1.37
CA THR A 218 24.80 -3.61 -0.82
C THR A 218 26.13 -3.94 -1.50
N GLU A 219 26.19 -5.06 -2.22
CA GLU A 219 27.39 -5.57 -2.90
C GLU A 219 27.41 -5.18 -4.39
N VAL A 220 26.36 -4.53 -4.91
CA VAL A 220 26.25 -4.12 -6.32
C VAL A 220 27.30 -3.07 -6.66
N ASP A 221 28.08 -3.32 -7.72
CA ASP A 221 28.97 -2.30 -8.29
C ASP A 221 28.14 -1.22 -9.01
N LEU A 222 28.06 -0.06 -8.38
CA LEU A 222 27.34 1.12 -8.89
C LEU A 222 27.98 1.70 -10.16
N ASN A 223 29.22 1.34 -10.50
CA ASN A 223 29.86 1.77 -11.75
C ASN A 223 29.51 0.86 -12.93
N ASN A 224 28.88 -0.28 -12.68
CA ASN A 224 28.41 -1.20 -13.73
C ASN A 224 26.91 -0.95 -14.01
N PRO A 225 26.56 -0.29 -15.12
CA PRO A 225 25.17 0.08 -15.41
C PRO A 225 24.25 -1.13 -15.58
N MET A 226 24.79 -2.27 -16.04
CA MET A 226 24.01 -3.50 -16.21
C MET A 226 23.68 -4.14 -14.87
N ALA A 227 24.64 -4.17 -13.93
CA ALA A 227 24.39 -4.68 -12.58
C ALA A 227 23.33 -3.84 -11.85
N VAL A 228 23.47 -2.51 -11.92
CA VAL A 228 22.46 -1.56 -11.39
C VAL A 228 21.10 -1.77 -12.05
N ARG A 229 21.06 -1.97 -13.37
CA ARG A 229 19.81 -2.17 -14.10
C ARG A 229 19.09 -3.44 -13.68
N ILE A 230 19.81 -4.56 -13.52
CA ILE A 230 19.23 -5.85 -13.13
C ILE A 230 18.52 -5.73 -11.77
N VAL A 231 19.18 -5.15 -10.77
CA VAL A 231 18.56 -4.99 -9.44
C VAL A 231 17.40 -3.98 -9.46
N ASN A 232 17.49 -2.92 -10.27
CA ASN A 232 16.39 -1.98 -10.45
C ASN A 232 15.17 -2.63 -11.13
N ASP A 233 15.37 -3.52 -12.10
CA ASP A 233 14.26 -4.25 -12.71
C ASP A 233 13.60 -5.20 -11.68
N GLN A 234 14.37 -5.86 -10.80
CA GLN A 234 13.81 -6.65 -9.69
C GLN A 234 13.00 -5.77 -8.72
N LEU A 235 13.50 -4.59 -8.34
CA LEU A 235 12.78 -3.63 -7.49
C LEU A 235 11.49 -3.13 -8.15
N MET A 236 11.55 -2.74 -9.43
CA MET A 236 10.43 -2.20 -10.20
C MET A 236 9.34 -3.25 -10.42
N LEU A 237 9.72 -4.48 -10.75
CA LEU A 237 8.79 -5.53 -11.14
C LEU A 237 8.22 -6.31 -9.95
N LEU A 238 8.77 -6.16 -8.75
CA LEU A 238 8.26 -6.84 -7.55
C LEU A 238 6.76 -6.58 -7.33
N GLU A 239 6.31 -5.32 -7.43
CA GLU A 239 4.88 -5.00 -7.25
C GLU A 239 4.00 -5.66 -8.33
N ARG A 240 4.54 -5.90 -9.53
CA ARG A 240 3.85 -6.63 -10.61
C ARG A 240 3.66 -8.11 -10.27
N ALA A 241 4.56 -8.69 -9.47
CA ALA A 241 4.49 -10.10 -9.11
C ALA A 241 3.25 -10.44 -8.27
N PHE A 242 2.60 -9.43 -7.67
CA PHE A 242 1.35 -9.59 -6.92
C PHE A 242 0.07 -9.48 -7.76
N ILE A 243 0.19 -9.37 -9.09
CA ILE A 243 -0.94 -9.24 -10.02
C ILE A 243 -1.33 -10.61 -10.58
N ASP A 244 -2.54 -11.06 -10.26
CA ASP A 244 -3.15 -12.23 -10.90
C ASP A 244 -3.93 -11.79 -12.16
N PRO A 245 -3.58 -12.28 -13.37
CA PRO A 245 -4.25 -11.90 -14.61
C PRO A 245 -5.74 -12.26 -14.64
N LEU A 246 -6.18 -13.27 -13.86
CA LEU A 246 -7.58 -13.68 -13.76
C LEU A 246 -8.43 -12.66 -12.96
N GLY A 247 -7.77 -11.92 -12.07
CA GLY A 247 -8.42 -10.98 -11.15
C GLY A 247 -9.24 -11.66 -10.05
N LEU A 248 -9.84 -10.85 -9.19
CA LEU A 248 -10.67 -11.32 -8.09
C LEU A 248 -12.03 -11.84 -8.58
N PRO A 249 -12.67 -12.78 -7.85
CA PRO A 249 -13.98 -13.31 -8.21
C PRO A 249 -15.02 -12.21 -8.45
N GLY A 250 -15.66 -12.24 -9.63
CA GLY A 250 -16.64 -11.24 -10.05
C GLY A 250 -16.08 -9.84 -10.31
N ARG A 251 -14.76 -9.63 -10.19
CA ARG A 251 -14.09 -8.33 -10.27
C ARG A 251 -12.77 -8.42 -11.05
N LYS A 252 -12.84 -8.81 -12.32
CA LYS A 252 -11.68 -9.02 -13.23
C LYS A 252 -10.72 -7.81 -13.36
N PHE A 253 -11.16 -6.62 -12.97
CA PHE A 253 -10.34 -5.41 -12.96
C PHE A 253 -9.34 -5.39 -11.80
N TYR A 254 -9.75 -5.86 -10.62
CA TYR A 254 -8.88 -5.91 -9.44
C TYR A 254 -8.08 -7.19 -9.50
N ARG A 255 -6.77 -7.05 -9.66
CA ARG A 255 -5.84 -8.14 -9.91
C ARG A 255 -4.80 -8.30 -8.82
N HIS A 256 -4.61 -7.26 -8.02
CA HIS A 256 -3.68 -7.31 -6.92
C HIS A 256 -4.17 -8.27 -5.83
N ILE A 257 -3.37 -9.30 -5.55
CA ILE A 257 -3.73 -10.39 -4.62
C ILE A 257 -3.55 -9.98 -3.16
N ILE A 258 -2.60 -9.10 -2.88
CA ILE A 258 -2.35 -8.59 -1.53
C ILE A 258 -3.33 -7.48 -1.16
N PHE A 259 -3.62 -6.54 -2.06
CA PHE A 259 -4.48 -5.40 -1.79
C PHE A 259 -5.65 -5.36 -2.76
N ALA A 260 -6.84 -5.05 -2.28
CA ALA A 260 -7.91 -4.55 -3.14
C ALA A 260 -8.92 -3.74 -2.33
N PRO A 261 -9.76 -2.93 -3.00
CA PRO A 261 -10.94 -2.37 -2.37
C PRO A 261 -11.82 -3.48 -1.78
N SER A 262 -12.30 -3.30 -0.54
CA SER A 262 -13.29 -4.22 0.02
C SER A 262 -14.54 -4.26 -0.87
N ARG A 263 -15.18 -5.44 -1.01
CA ARG A 263 -16.53 -5.51 -1.62
C ARG A 263 -17.57 -4.71 -0.83
N HIS A 264 -17.33 -4.53 0.47
CA HIS A 264 -18.26 -3.91 1.40
C HIS A 264 -17.92 -2.44 1.72
N ASN A 265 -16.68 -2.00 1.41
CA ASN A 265 -16.24 -0.61 1.50
C ASN A 265 -15.12 -0.32 0.48
N LYS A 266 -15.47 0.27 -0.66
CA LYS A 266 -14.51 0.52 -1.76
C LYS A 266 -13.38 1.48 -1.37
N TYR A 267 -13.58 2.36 -0.40
CA TYR A 267 -12.56 3.33 0.02
C TYR A 267 -11.50 2.75 0.95
N ALA A 268 -11.81 1.65 1.64
CA ALA A 268 -10.87 0.94 2.48
C ALA A 268 -10.10 -0.11 1.64
N GLY A 269 -8.77 -0.06 1.71
CA GLY A 269 -7.92 -1.14 1.19
C GLY A 269 -7.94 -2.32 2.17
N GLU A 270 -8.41 -3.47 1.71
CA GLU A 270 -8.34 -4.73 2.44
C GLU A 270 -7.12 -5.53 1.99
N SER A 271 -6.49 -6.22 2.95
CA SER A 271 -5.40 -7.15 2.68
C SER A 271 -5.93 -8.57 2.48
N PHE A 272 -5.35 -9.32 1.54
CA PHE A 272 -5.84 -10.65 1.12
C PHE A 272 -7.35 -10.67 0.79
N PRO A 273 -7.82 -9.78 -0.09
CA PRO A 273 -9.24 -9.59 -0.40
C PRO A 273 -9.94 -10.87 -0.86
N GLY A 274 -9.26 -11.77 -1.59
CA GLY A 274 -9.86 -13.05 -1.99
C GLY A 274 -10.19 -13.96 -0.80
N ILE A 275 -9.30 -14.04 0.20
CA ILE A 275 -9.53 -14.82 1.42
C ILE A 275 -10.59 -14.13 2.28
N TYR A 276 -10.48 -12.81 2.44
CA TYR A 276 -11.44 -12.02 3.21
C TYR A 276 -12.87 -12.15 2.67
N ASP A 277 -13.06 -11.96 1.36
CA ASP A 277 -14.38 -12.06 0.72
C ASP A 277 -14.95 -13.48 0.79
N ALA A 278 -14.10 -14.51 0.69
CA ALA A 278 -14.53 -15.91 0.79
C ALA A 278 -15.01 -16.27 2.21
N MET A 279 -14.40 -15.67 3.25
CA MET A 279 -14.82 -15.85 4.64
C MET A 279 -15.93 -14.89 5.08
N PHE A 280 -16.23 -13.85 4.29
CA PHE A 280 -17.26 -12.89 4.63
C PHE A 280 -18.64 -13.56 4.64
N ASP A 281 -19.33 -13.45 5.77
CA ASP A 281 -20.66 -14.01 5.99
C ASP A 281 -20.75 -15.53 5.66
N ILE A 282 -19.67 -16.27 5.96
CA ILE A 282 -19.54 -17.68 5.59
C ILE A 282 -20.56 -18.59 6.29
N GLU A 283 -21.02 -18.21 7.49
CA GLU A 283 -22.02 -18.96 8.27
C GLU A 283 -23.40 -18.99 7.61
N ASN A 284 -23.71 -17.98 6.80
CA ASN A 284 -25.00 -17.83 6.12
C ASN A 284 -24.98 -18.38 4.68
N LYS A 285 -23.91 -19.09 4.28
CA LYS A 285 -23.81 -19.68 2.94
C LYS A 285 -24.65 -20.95 2.84
N ALA A 286 -25.46 -21.04 1.78
CA ALA A 286 -26.36 -22.16 1.52
C ALA A 286 -25.63 -23.51 1.35
N ASP A 287 -24.41 -23.51 0.80
CA ASP A 287 -23.53 -24.69 0.73
C ASP A 287 -22.20 -24.43 1.46
N PRO A 288 -22.08 -24.90 2.72
CA PRO A 288 -20.86 -24.75 3.51
C PRO A 288 -19.64 -25.43 2.86
N ARG A 289 -19.81 -26.57 2.18
CA ARG A 289 -18.67 -27.28 1.58
C ARG A 289 -18.07 -26.47 0.45
N SER A 290 -18.91 -25.96 -0.46
CA SER A 290 -18.43 -25.07 -1.53
C SER A 290 -17.85 -23.77 -0.98
N ALA A 291 -18.40 -23.21 0.09
CA ALA A 291 -17.88 -21.97 0.69
C ALA A 291 -16.46 -22.16 1.24
N TRP A 292 -16.21 -23.23 2.02
CA TRP A 292 -14.88 -23.53 2.53
C TRP A 292 -13.89 -23.96 1.45
N ALA A 293 -14.36 -24.59 0.36
CA ALA A 293 -13.52 -24.86 -0.80
C ALA A 293 -13.01 -23.56 -1.45
N GLU A 294 -13.83 -22.51 -1.52
CA GLU A 294 -13.43 -21.19 -2.05
C GLU A 294 -12.40 -20.51 -1.13
N VAL A 295 -12.54 -20.64 0.21
CA VAL A 295 -11.51 -20.18 1.17
C VAL A 295 -10.18 -20.89 0.91
N LYS A 296 -10.17 -22.23 0.80
CA LYS A 296 -8.94 -23.02 0.51
C LYS A 296 -8.28 -22.58 -0.79
N LYS A 297 -9.08 -22.37 -1.83
CA LYS A 297 -8.61 -21.89 -3.13
C LYS A 297 -7.92 -20.53 -3.01
N HIS A 298 -8.52 -19.57 -2.32
CA HIS A 298 -7.91 -18.24 -2.18
C HIS A 298 -6.69 -18.20 -1.27
N ILE A 299 -6.63 -19.07 -0.24
CA ILE A 299 -5.38 -19.26 0.54
C ILE A 299 -4.28 -19.79 -0.38
N SER A 300 -4.58 -20.77 -1.23
CA SER A 300 -3.63 -21.34 -2.19
C SER A 300 -3.14 -20.30 -3.21
N ILE A 301 -4.05 -19.49 -3.79
CA ILE A 301 -3.69 -18.40 -4.71
C ILE A 301 -2.78 -17.37 -4.02
N ALA A 302 -3.11 -16.96 -2.79
CA ALA A 302 -2.29 -16.01 -2.04
C ALA A 302 -0.89 -16.58 -1.74
N ALA A 303 -0.81 -17.83 -1.28
CA ALA A 303 0.46 -18.51 -1.01
C ALA A 303 1.31 -18.62 -2.29
N PHE A 304 0.71 -19.09 -3.39
CA PHE A 304 1.38 -19.18 -4.69
C PHE A 304 1.90 -17.82 -5.14
N THR A 305 1.08 -16.77 -5.06
CA THR A 305 1.45 -15.43 -5.53
C THR A 305 2.60 -14.86 -4.71
N ILE A 306 2.58 -15.02 -3.38
CA ILE A 306 3.68 -14.57 -2.51
C ILE A 306 4.96 -15.35 -2.80
N GLN A 307 4.85 -16.67 -2.99
CA GLN A 307 6.01 -17.48 -3.34
C GLN A 307 6.59 -17.06 -4.69
N ALA A 308 5.75 -16.89 -5.72
CA ALA A 308 6.17 -16.42 -7.03
C ALA A 308 6.86 -15.05 -6.95
N ALA A 309 6.34 -14.13 -6.13
CA ALA A 309 6.98 -12.85 -5.87
C ALA A 309 8.35 -13.02 -5.18
N ALA A 310 8.48 -13.94 -4.22
CA ALA A 310 9.77 -14.25 -3.60
C ALA A 310 10.79 -14.79 -4.62
N GLU A 311 10.36 -15.63 -5.56
CA GLU A 311 11.23 -16.16 -6.62
C GLU A 311 11.79 -15.04 -7.53
N THR A 312 11.05 -13.95 -7.75
CA THR A 312 11.55 -12.80 -8.54
C THR A 312 12.74 -12.09 -7.90
N LEU A 313 12.95 -12.29 -6.59
CA LEU A 313 14.02 -11.68 -5.80
C LEU A 313 15.26 -12.57 -5.69
N LYS A 314 15.23 -13.78 -6.23
CA LYS A 314 16.42 -14.64 -6.23
C LYS A 314 17.49 -14.07 -7.16
N GLU A 315 18.72 -14.54 -6.96
CA GLU A 315 19.83 -14.16 -7.81
C GLU A 315 19.57 -14.60 -9.25
N VAL A 316 19.77 -13.67 -10.19
CA VAL A 316 19.65 -13.93 -11.62
C VAL A 316 21.06 -14.23 -12.11
N VAL A 317 21.29 -15.48 -12.53
CA VAL A 317 22.56 -15.96 -13.08
C VAL A 317 22.71 -15.55 -14.54
#